data_AF-A0A1E3X1U2-F1
#
_entry.id   AF-A0A1E3X1U2-F1
#
_cell.length_a   1.000
_cell.length_b   1.000
_cell.length_c   1.000
_cell.angle_alpha   90.00
_cell.angle_beta   90.00
_cell.angle_gamma   90.00
#
_symmetry.space_group_name_H-M   'P 1'
#
loop_
_entity.id
_entity.type
_entity.pdbx_description
1 polymer ?
#
loop_
_entity_poly.entity_id
_entity_poly.type
_entity_poly.pdbx_seq_one_letter_code
_entity_poly.pdbx_strand_id
1 'polypeptide(L)'
;MNQSSLGKKEFVESCEQLYETVMDLKSQVPEDTDDPQYLFNYYVANVFEGIDPESANVTDGSNDNGIDFYVAREERVTIYQCKLPYLEKLKDKEKPITFDSSPIKEIKEGLSFLTDDSSIANANQKVKLARTEYRNRKRSFESSNDSKKFNIELVIAIFGLLTDSARKKYNEFKQEIEQNEHVSIKIRQFDDFLNVLNVDFLTRQIPKNISLNYVSNTMVFLNQWGILSCPGLSILQTNLKKHQLALFDLNVRFHYRRSSVNKEIEKNINNNLKGQKNFHLLNNG
;
A
#
# COMPACT_ATOMS: atom_id res chain seq x y z
N MET A 1 -5.01 -7.47 -20.14
CA MET A 1 -4.05 -6.66 -19.37
C MET A 1 -2.87 -6.40 -20.28
N ASN A 2 -2.63 -5.14 -20.62
CA ASN A 2 -1.43 -4.73 -21.36
C ASN A 2 -0.25 -4.82 -20.39
N GLN A 3 0.65 -5.78 -20.60
CA GLN A 3 1.96 -5.77 -19.96
C GLN A 3 2.66 -4.49 -20.42
N SER A 4 3.05 -3.62 -19.50
CA SER A 4 3.94 -2.52 -19.88
C SER A 4 5.28 -3.15 -20.26
N SER A 5 5.63 -3.09 -21.54
CA SER A 5 6.95 -3.55 -21.98
C SER A 5 7.93 -2.41 -21.67
N LEU A 6 8.37 -2.33 -20.40
CA LEU A 6 9.50 -1.48 -20.06
C LEU A 6 10.70 -1.87 -20.93
N GLY A 7 11.44 -0.87 -21.40
CA GLY A 7 12.74 -1.11 -22.00
C GLY A 7 13.70 -1.73 -20.97
N LYS A 8 14.69 -2.51 -21.42
CA LYS A 8 15.70 -3.13 -20.54
C LYS A 8 16.28 -2.14 -19.52
N LYS A 9 16.61 -0.93 -19.98
CA LYS A 9 17.17 0.13 -19.16
C LYS A 9 16.22 0.55 -18.04
N GLU A 10 14.96 0.81 -18.36
CA GLU A 10 13.94 1.22 -17.40
C GLU A 10 13.64 0.12 -16.36
N PHE A 11 13.68 -1.15 -16.79
CA PHE A 11 13.54 -2.28 -15.88
C PHE A 11 14.67 -2.34 -14.85
N VAL A 12 15.92 -2.21 -15.28
CA VAL A 12 17.10 -2.22 -14.40
C VAL A 12 17.07 -1.02 -13.44
N GLU A 13 16.81 0.18 -13.96
CA GLU A 13 16.69 1.40 -13.15
C GLU A 13 15.59 1.28 -12.08
N SER A 14 14.43 0.72 -12.43
CA SER A 14 13.34 0.48 -11.47
C SER A 14 13.73 -0.52 -10.38
N CYS A 15 14.52 -1.54 -10.73
CA CYS A 15 15.04 -2.50 -9.75
C CYS A 15 16.01 -1.81 -8.80
N GLU A 16 17.00 -1.08 -9.31
CA GLU A 16 17.97 -0.33 -8.49
C GLU A 16 17.26 0.65 -7.55
N GLN A 17 16.31 1.43 -8.07
CA GLN A 17 15.52 2.38 -7.28
C GLN A 17 14.73 1.71 -6.16
N LEU A 18 14.14 0.53 -6.40
CA LEU A 18 13.46 -0.21 -5.35
C LEU A 18 14.42 -0.60 -4.24
N TYR A 19 15.59 -1.16 -4.59
CA TYR A 19 16.56 -1.59 -3.58
C TYR A 19 17.10 -0.41 -2.78
N GLU A 20 17.43 0.71 -3.43
CA GLU A 20 17.82 1.94 -2.73
C GLU A 20 16.73 2.37 -1.74
N THR A 21 15.48 2.43 -2.20
CA THR A 21 14.35 2.82 -1.35
C THR A 21 14.12 1.86 -0.19
N VAL A 22 14.27 0.56 -0.40
CA VAL A 22 14.16 -0.47 0.65
C VAL A 22 15.30 -0.32 1.65
N MET A 23 16.54 -0.10 1.20
CA MET A 23 17.69 0.05 2.07
C MET A 23 17.65 1.37 2.88
N ASP A 24 17.09 2.44 2.33
CA ASP A 24 16.90 3.72 3.03
C ASP A 24 15.97 3.60 4.26
N LEU A 25 15.12 2.57 4.30
CA LEU A 25 14.27 2.27 5.46
C LEU A 25 15.07 1.78 6.68
N LYS A 26 16.33 1.39 6.53
CA LYS A 26 17.17 0.90 7.65
C LYS A 26 17.17 1.87 8.84
N SER A 27 17.14 3.18 8.58
CA SER A 27 17.13 4.22 9.61
C SER A 27 15.76 4.46 10.27
N GLN A 28 14.70 3.84 9.76
CA GLN A 28 13.31 4.07 10.12
C GLN A 28 12.64 2.83 10.73
N VAL A 29 13.30 1.67 10.70
CA VAL A 29 12.76 0.41 11.24
C VAL A 29 13.20 0.20 12.69
N PRO A 30 12.41 -0.52 13.52
CA PRO A 30 12.76 -0.76 14.92
C PRO A 30 14.00 -1.64 15.14
N GLU A 31 14.36 -2.46 14.13
CA GLU A 31 15.41 -3.47 14.23
C GLU A 31 16.56 -3.12 13.28
N ASP A 32 17.78 -3.03 13.80
CA ASP A 32 18.99 -2.80 12.99
C ASP A 32 19.29 -4.04 12.14
N THR A 33 19.13 -3.91 10.84
CA THR A 33 19.29 -5.01 9.88
C THR A 33 19.78 -4.49 8.53
N ASP A 34 20.59 -5.30 7.86
CA ASP A 34 21.04 -5.09 6.48
C ASP A 34 20.34 -6.04 5.51
N ASP A 35 19.35 -6.82 5.98
CA ASP A 35 18.62 -7.77 5.12
C ASP A 35 17.55 -7.06 4.29
N PRO A 36 17.71 -6.98 2.95
CA PRO A 36 16.73 -6.33 2.08
C PRO A 36 15.38 -7.06 2.07
N GLN A 37 15.34 -8.38 2.32
CA GLN A 37 14.08 -9.13 2.37
C GLN A 37 13.25 -8.69 3.57
N TYR A 38 13.91 -8.56 4.71
CA TYR A 38 13.27 -8.08 5.93
C TYR A 38 12.79 -6.63 5.79
N LEU A 39 13.63 -5.74 5.27
CA LEU A 39 13.28 -4.34 5.02
C LEU A 39 12.14 -4.19 3.99
N PHE A 40 12.05 -5.11 3.03
CA PHE A 40 10.97 -5.11 2.04
C PHE A 40 9.59 -5.31 2.68
N ASN A 41 9.49 -6.03 3.80
CA ASN A 41 8.22 -6.17 4.54
C ASN A 41 7.72 -4.81 5.04
N TYR A 42 8.61 -3.99 5.59
CA TYR A 42 8.30 -2.62 6.02
C TYR A 42 7.95 -1.72 4.85
N TYR A 43 8.68 -1.83 3.74
CA TYR A 43 8.36 -1.10 2.52
C TYR A 43 6.94 -1.41 2.04
N VAL A 44 6.57 -2.70 1.93
CA VAL A 44 5.23 -3.12 1.51
C VAL A 44 4.15 -2.60 2.46
N ALA A 45 4.38 -2.68 3.78
CA ALA A 45 3.47 -2.14 4.78
C ALA A 45 3.28 -0.61 4.64
N ASN A 46 4.37 0.11 4.39
CA ASN A 46 4.34 1.55 4.21
C ASN A 46 3.60 1.96 2.94
N VAL A 47 4.00 1.45 1.78
CA VAL A 47 3.47 1.95 0.51
C VAL A 47 2.05 1.46 0.20
N PHE A 48 1.68 0.24 0.62
CA PHE A 48 0.35 -0.32 0.31
C PHE A 48 -0.66 -0.16 1.43
N GLU A 49 -0.22 -0.04 2.69
CA GLU A 49 -1.12 0.09 3.84
C GLU A 49 -0.99 1.43 4.58
N GLY A 50 -0.03 2.28 4.21
CA GLY A 50 0.17 3.60 4.81
C GLY A 50 0.68 3.54 6.25
N ILE A 51 1.36 2.46 6.61
CA ILE A 51 1.84 2.21 7.98
C ILE A 51 3.26 2.77 8.11
N ASP A 52 3.49 3.54 9.16
CA ASP A 52 4.83 3.98 9.53
C ASP A 52 5.73 2.74 9.79
N PRO A 53 6.92 2.63 9.19
CA PRO A 53 7.83 1.52 9.43
C PRO A 53 8.06 1.21 10.92
N GLU A 54 8.13 2.22 11.79
CA GLU A 54 8.31 2.00 13.24
C GLU A 54 7.11 1.28 13.90
N SER A 55 5.93 1.37 13.28
CA SER A 55 4.66 0.83 13.79
C SER A 55 4.22 -0.46 13.10
N ALA A 56 4.98 -0.95 12.10
CA ALA A 56 4.61 -2.15 11.36
C ALA A 56 4.84 -3.44 12.15
N ASN A 57 3.87 -4.35 12.13
CA ASN A 57 3.96 -5.65 12.81
C ASN A 57 4.63 -6.68 11.90
N VAL A 58 5.92 -6.52 11.62
CA VAL A 58 6.71 -7.49 10.82
C VAL A 58 7.03 -8.71 11.67
N THR A 59 6.63 -9.88 11.17
CA THR A 59 6.66 -11.18 11.85
C THR A 59 7.72 -12.13 11.32
N ASP A 60 8.47 -11.70 10.30
CA ASP A 60 9.55 -12.43 9.63
C ASP A 60 10.58 -13.05 10.62
N GLY A 61 11.06 -14.24 10.27
CA GLY A 61 11.95 -15.08 11.07
C GLY A 61 11.44 -16.52 11.28
N SER A 62 12.23 -17.33 11.99
CA SER A 62 11.88 -18.73 12.26
C SER A 62 10.48 -18.88 12.85
N ASN A 63 9.71 -19.82 12.31
CA ASN A 63 8.33 -20.10 12.73
C ASN A 63 7.34 -18.94 12.49
N ASP A 64 7.50 -18.21 11.39
CA ASP A 64 6.56 -17.22 10.89
C ASP A 64 5.21 -17.82 10.43
N ASN A 65 5.18 -19.12 10.15
CA ASN A 65 4.03 -19.84 9.59
C ASN A 65 3.51 -19.19 8.29
N GLY A 66 4.39 -18.62 7.45
CA GLY A 66 4.03 -18.01 6.17
C GLY A 66 3.28 -16.68 6.28
N ILE A 67 3.51 -15.94 7.37
CA ILE A 67 3.06 -14.56 7.55
C ILE A 67 4.31 -13.72 7.77
N ASP A 68 4.63 -12.85 6.82
CA ASP A 68 5.79 -11.93 6.93
C ASP A 68 5.43 -10.67 7.72
N PHE A 69 4.17 -10.21 7.61
CA PHE A 69 3.59 -9.21 8.49
C PHE A 69 2.05 -9.25 8.45
N TYR A 70 1.42 -8.53 9.38
CA TYR A 70 -0.04 -8.39 9.41
C TYR A 70 -0.50 -6.97 9.76
N VAL A 71 -1.73 -6.66 9.34
CA VAL A 71 -2.41 -5.39 9.62
C VAL A 71 -3.79 -5.70 10.18
N ALA A 72 -4.04 -5.24 11.40
CA ALA A 72 -5.35 -5.38 12.04
C ALA A 72 -6.10 -4.03 12.00
N ARG A 73 -7.27 -4.02 11.35
CA ARG A 73 -8.21 -2.90 11.35
C ARG A 73 -9.54 -3.35 11.96
N GLU A 74 -10.44 -2.41 12.20
CA GLU A 74 -11.71 -2.68 12.91
C GLU A 74 -12.46 -3.88 12.32
N GLU A 75 -12.74 -3.87 11.02
CA GLU A 75 -13.55 -4.90 10.34
C GLU A 75 -12.72 -5.96 9.58
N ARG A 76 -11.39 -5.89 9.64
CA ARG A 76 -10.53 -6.82 8.88
C ARG A 76 -9.18 -7.08 9.51
N VAL A 77 -8.65 -8.28 9.30
CA VAL A 77 -7.22 -8.59 9.44
C VAL A 77 -6.65 -8.93 8.07
N THR A 78 -5.58 -8.26 7.70
CA THR A 78 -4.84 -8.53 6.47
C THR A 78 -3.52 -9.19 6.83
N ILE A 79 -3.18 -10.33 6.21
CA ILE A 79 -1.86 -10.96 6.33
C ILE A 79 -1.12 -10.96 5.00
N TYR A 80 0.20 -10.83 5.09
CA TYR A 80 1.08 -10.65 3.94
C TYR A 80 2.12 -11.75 3.86
N GLN A 81 2.37 -12.22 2.63
CA GLN A 81 3.58 -12.92 2.24
C GLN A 81 4.25 -12.08 1.14
N CYS A 82 5.42 -11.55 1.46
CA CYS A 82 6.28 -10.77 0.61
C CYS A 82 7.37 -11.64 -0.01
N LYS A 83 7.77 -11.32 -1.24
CA LYS A 83 9.02 -11.83 -1.83
C LYS A 83 9.71 -10.73 -2.63
N LEU A 84 10.94 -10.42 -2.25
CA LEU A 84 11.87 -9.63 -3.04
C LEU A 84 12.82 -10.60 -3.77
N PRO A 85 13.24 -10.34 -5.01
CA PRO A 85 14.35 -11.08 -5.60
C PRO A 85 15.65 -10.84 -4.83
N TYR A 86 16.74 -11.48 -5.23
CA TYR A 86 18.07 -11.05 -4.82
C TYR A 86 18.61 -10.09 -5.88
N LEU A 87 19.31 -9.02 -5.46
CA LEU A 87 19.77 -7.98 -6.37
C LEU A 87 20.66 -8.55 -7.47
N GLU A 88 21.52 -9.51 -7.12
CA GLU A 88 22.40 -10.21 -8.05
C GLU A 88 21.63 -10.93 -9.15
N LYS A 89 20.42 -11.43 -8.86
CA LYS A 89 19.58 -12.10 -9.85
C LYS A 89 18.95 -11.13 -10.83
N LEU A 90 18.90 -9.84 -10.51
CA LEU A 90 18.26 -8.79 -11.32
C LEU A 90 19.23 -8.06 -12.26
N LYS A 91 20.52 -7.96 -11.91
CA LYS A 91 21.52 -7.17 -12.65
C LYS A 91 21.60 -7.48 -14.15
N ASP A 92 21.41 -8.74 -14.54
CA ASP A 92 21.50 -9.18 -15.94
C ASP A 92 20.13 -9.43 -16.59
N LYS A 93 19.02 -9.08 -15.93
CA LYS A 93 17.67 -9.36 -16.41
C LYS A 93 17.10 -8.18 -17.17
N GLU A 94 16.35 -8.50 -18.22
CA GLU A 94 15.61 -7.52 -19.04
C GLU A 94 14.11 -7.57 -18.74
N LYS A 95 13.69 -8.47 -17.84
CA LYS A 95 12.30 -8.76 -17.52
C LYS A 95 12.16 -9.15 -16.04
N PRO A 96 10.96 -8.96 -15.46
CA PRO A 96 10.69 -9.35 -14.08
C PRO A 96 11.01 -10.83 -13.82
N ILE A 97 11.62 -11.11 -12.68
CA ILE A 97 11.86 -12.48 -12.24
C ILE A 97 10.52 -13.17 -11.96
N THR A 98 10.47 -14.46 -12.27
CA THR A 98 9.31 -15.30 -11.99
C THR A 98 9.49 -16.08 -10.69
N PHE A 99 8.41 -16.23 -9.96
CA PHE A 99 8.30 -16.98 -8.72
C PHE A 99 7.39 -18.20 -8.93
N ASP A 100 7.73 -19.29 -8.25
CA ASP A 100 6.96 -20.52 -8.27
C ASP A 100 5.76 -20.43 -7.31
N SER A 101 5.20 -21.58 -6.92
CA SER A 101 4.04 -21.62 -6.03
C SER A 101 4.37 -21.52 -4.53
N SER A 102 5.63 -21.30 -4.15
CA SER A 102 6.02 -21.17 -2.74
C SER A 102 5.21 -20.08 -1.99
N PRO A 103 5.00 -18.86 -2.52
CA PRO A 103 4.29 -17.82 -1.75
C PRO A 103 2.82 -18.14 -1.52
N ILE A 104 2.22 -18.93 -2.43
CA ILE A 104 0.83 -19.39 -2.32
C ILE A 104 0.71 -20.46 -1.23
N LYS A 105 1.72 -21.33 -1.13
CA LYS A 105 1.77 -22.37 -0.09
C LYS A 105 1.94 -21.72 1.30
N GLU A 106 2.89 -20.79 1.42
CA GLU A 106 3.18 -20.09 2.67
C GLU A 106 1.97 -19.30 3.16
N ILE A 107 1.31 -18.49 2.32
CA ILE A 107 0.12 -17.74 2.76
C ILE A 107 -1.06 -18.66 3.11
N LYS A 108 -1.16 -19.86 2.50
CA LYS A 108 -2.15 -20.88 2.87
C LYS A 108 -1.85 -21.47 4.24
N GLU A 109 -0.57 -21.70 4.56
CA GLU A 109 -0.13 -22.09 5.91
C GLU A 109 -0.47 -20.98 6.93
N GLY A 110 -0.27 -19.71 6.58
CA GLY A 110 -0.62 -18.55 7.41
C GLY A 110 -2.11 -18.43 7.68
N LEU A 111 -2.96 -18.58 6.65
CA LEU A 111 -4.41 -18.63 6.81
C LEU A 111 -4.82 -19.76 7.76
N SER A 112 -4.29 -20.97 7.52
CA SER A 112 -4.58 -22.14 8.36
C SER A 112 -4.22 -21.87 9.81
N PHE A 113 -3.04 -21.30 10.08
CA PHE A 113 -2.59 -20.98 11.43
C PHE A 113 -3.52 -19.99 12.14
N LEU A 114 -4.00 -18.95 11.45
CA LEU A 114 -4.93 -17.98 12.03
C LEU A 114 -6.29 -18.59 12.38
N THR A 115 -6.81 -19.46 11.49
CA THR A 115 -8.19 -19.98 11.59
C THR A 115 -8.33 -21.29 12.35
N ASP A 116 -7.26 -22.06 12.51
CA ASP A 116 -7.31 -23.32 13.24
C ASP A 116 -7.67 -23.06 14.72
N ASP A 117 -8.55 -23.87 15.28
CA ASP A 117 -8.95 -23.80 16.69
C ASP A 117 -8.09 -24.67 17.60
N SER A 118 -7.37 -25.63 17.02
CA SER A 118 -6.42 -26.47 17.73
C SER A 118 -5.09 -25.71 17.93
N SER A 119 -4.61 -25.63 19.17
CA SER A 119 -3.27 -25.13 19.53
C SER A 119 -2.35 -26.35 19.62
N ILE A 120 -1.11 -26.38 19.12
CA ILE A 120 0.00 -25.44 19.26
C ILE A 120 0.89 -25.65 18.02
N ALA A 121 0.78 -24.81 16.98
CA ALA A 121 1.89 -24.74 16.03
C ALA A 121 3.03 -23.96 16.73
N ASN A 122 4.26 -24.44 16.61
CA ASN A 122 5.44 -23.65 16.96
C ASN A 122 5.40 -22.41 16.07
N ALA A 123 4.94 -21.30 16.64
CA ALA A 123 4.86 -20.00 16.01
C ALA A 123 5.60 -18.98 16.86
N ASN A 124 6.25 -18.03 16.20
CA ASN A 124 6.91 -16.94 16.91
C ASN A 124 5.87 -16.04 17.63
N GLN A 125 6.34 -15.21 18.55
CA GLN A 125 5.46 -14.39 19.39
C GLN A 125 4.63 -13.40 18.57
N LYS A 126 5.21 -12.80 17.52
CA LYS A 126 4.53 -11.79 16.71
C LYS A 126 3.38 -12.41 15.89
N VAL A 127 3.57 -13.64 15.37
CA VAL A 127 2.51 -14.41 14.69
C VAL A 127 1.41 -14.85 15.64
N LYS A 128 1.76 -15.23 16.87
CA LYS A 128 0.76 -15.52 17.92
C LYS A 128 -0.09 -14.28 18.26
N LEU A 129 0.50 -13.09 18.23
CA LEU A 129 -0.24 -11.84 18.40
C LEU A 129 -1.22 -11.60 17.25
N ALA A 130 -0.82 -11.87 16.00
CA ALA A 130 -1.72 -11.80 14.84
C ALA A 130 -2.96 -12.69 15.01
N ARG A 131 -2.77 -13.94 15.44
CA ARG A 131 -3.87 -14.87 15.72
C ARG A 131 -4.76 -14.40 16.88
N THR A 132 -4.16 -13.84 17.92
CA THR A 132 -4.90 -13.30 19.07
C THR A 132 -5.76 -12.11 18.66
N GLU A 133 -5.20 -11.16 17.90
CA GLU A 133 -5.91 -10.02 17.33
C GLU A 133 -7.10 -10.46 16.47
N TYR A 134 -6.85 -11.40 15.55
CA TYR A 134 -7.89 -11.99 14.71
C TYR A 134 -9.05 -12.57 15.55
N ARG A 135 -8.73 -13.43 16.53
CA ARG A 135 -9.75 -14.10 17.37
C ARG A 135 -10.54 -13.12 18.22
N ASN A 136 -9.86 -12.14 18.83
CA ASN A 136 -10.52 -11.15 19.69
C ASN A 136 -11.50 -10.29 18.88
N ARG A 137 -11.08 -9.85 17.69
CA ARG A 137 -11.93 -9.04 16.81
C ARG A 137 -13.09 -9.85 16.23
N LYS A 138 -12.83 -11.07 15.75
CA LYS A 138 -13.87 -11.98 15.27
C LYS A 138 -14.97 -12.19 16.33
N ARG A 139 -14.60 -12.53 17.57
CA ARG A 139 -15.55 -12.70 18.68
C ARG A 139 -16.33 -11.42 18.99
N SER A 140 -15.68 -10.26 18.94
CA SER A 140 -16.33 -8.97 19.19
C SER A 140 -17.39 -8.68 18.12
N PHE A 141 -17.10 -8.98 16.86
CA PHE A 141 -18.05 -8.85 15.75
C PHE A 141 -19.20 -9.86 15.85
N GLU A 142 -18.91 -11.13 16.14
CA GLU A 142 -19.94 -12.17 16.33
C GLU A 142 -20.87 -11.86 17.51
N SER A 143 -20.38 -11.14 18.52
CA SER A 143 -21.17 -10.71 19.68
C SER A 143 -21.96 -9.42 19.44
N SER A 144 -21.58 -8.64 18.43
CA SER A 144 -22.35 -7.47 18.01
C SER A 144 -23.49 -7.95 17.11
N ASN A 145 -24.74 -7.57 17.41
CA ASN A 145 -25.90 -7.79 16.51
C ASN A 145 -25.80 -6.97 15.20
N ASP A 146 -24.61 -6.53 14.82
CA ASP A 146 -24.37 -5.78 13.60
C ASP A 146 -24.26 -6.76 12.43
N SER A 147 -24.93 -6.43 11.32
CA SER A 147 -24.90 -7.21 10.07
C SER A 147 -23.52 -7.26 9.40
N LYS A 148 -22.54 -6.54 9.96
CA LYS A 148 -21.18 -6.43 9.46
C LYS A 148 -20.38 -7.70 9.77
N LYS A 149 -19.76 -8.22 8.72
CA LYS A 149 -18.93 -9.41 8.76
C LYS A 149 -17.46 -9.03 8.94
N PHE A 150 -16.79 -9.69 9.89
CA PHE A 150 -15.35 -9.57 10.04
C PHE A 150 -14.63 -10.37 8.95
N ASN A 151 -13.64 -9.76 8.29
CA ASN A 151 -13.00 -10.33 7.10
C ASN A 151 -11.51 -10.60 7.29
N ILE A 152 -11.02 -11.65 6.64
CA ILE A 152 -9.58 -11.92 6.45
C ILE A 152 -9.23 -11.56 5.01
N GLU A 153 -8.17 -10.79 4.82
CA GLU A 153 -7.59 -10.51 3.51
C GLU A 153 -6.18 -11.11 3.45
N LEU A 154 -5.93 -11.94 2.45
CA LEU A 154 -4.61 -12.51 2.17
C LEU A 154 -3.94 -11.69 1.06
N VAL A 155 -2.67 -11.35 1.25
CA VAL A 155 -1.91 -10.57 0.26
C VAL A 155 -0.59 -11.24 -0.05
N ILE A 156 -0.41 -11.61 -1.30
CA ILE A 156 0.89 -12.03 -1.81
C ILE A 156 1.53 -10.81 -2.50
N ALA A 157 2.64 -10.29 -1.97
CA ALA A 157 3.33 -9.11 -2.48
C ALA A 157 4.70 -9.49 -3.05
N ILE A 158 4.81 -9.56 -4.38
CA ILE A 158 6.02 -10.05 -5.05
C ILE A 158 6.55 -8.97 -5.98
N PHE A 159 7.81 -8.57 -5.79
CA PHE A 159 8.49 -7.75 -6.79
C PHE A 159 8.97 -8.64 -7.96
N GLY A 160 8.02 -9.01 -8.81
CA GLY A 160 8.19 -9.98 -9.87
C GLY A 160 6.86 -10.49 -10.38
N LEU A 161 6.89 -11.63 -11.07
CA LEU A 161 5.71 -12.29 -11.62
C LEU A 161 5.59 -13.70 -11.09
N LEU A 162 4.39 -14.27 -11.14
CA LEU A 162 4.21 -15.72 -10.96
C LEU A 162 4.48 -16.42 -12.29
N THR A 163 5.10 -17.59 -12.23
CA THR A 163 5.08 -18.55 -13.35
C THR A 163 3.64 -18.92 -13.71
N ASP A 164 3.38 -19.37 -14.95
CA ASP A 164 2.03 -19.75 -15.37
C ASP A 164 1.43 -20.88 -14.51
N SER A 165 2.27 -21.84 -14.11
CA SER A 165 1.87 -22.91 -13.19
C SER A 165 1.46 -22.35 -11.82
N ALA A 166 2.25 -21.43 -11.25
CA ALA A 166 1.93 -20.80 -9.99
C ALA A 166 0.68 -19.90 -10.10
N ARG A 167 0.51 -19.18 -11.21
CA ARG A 167 -0.70 -18.37 -11.48
C ARG A 167 -1.96 -19.24 -11.53
N LYS A 168 -1.87 -20.44 -12.11
CA LYS A 168 -2.98 -21.41 -12.09
C LYS A 168 -3.34 -21.82 -10.66
N LYS A 169 -2.34 -22.19 -9.85
CA LYS A 169 -2.54 -22.54 -8.43
C LYS A 169 -3.10 -21.39 -7.60
N TYR A 170 -2.66 -20.15 -7.87
CA TYR A 170 -3.21 -18.96 -7.23
C TYR A 170 -4.70 -18.80 -7.54
N ASN A 171 -5.10 -18.96 -8.80
CA ASN A 171 -6.50 -18.85 -9.20
C ASN A 171 -7.35 -19.98 -8.61
N GLU A 172 -6.83 -21.21 -8.58
CA GLU A 172 -7.48 -22.35 -7.93
C GLU A 172 -7.68 -22.08 -6.42
N PHE A 173 -6.63 -21.62 -5.72
CA PHE A 173 -6.71 -21.28 -4.30
C PHE A 173 -7.66 -20.10 -4.03
N LYS A 174 -7.63 -19.06 -4.88
CA LYS A 174 -8.56 -17.94 -4.80
C LYS A 174 -10.01 -18.40 -4.91
N GLN A 175 -10.32 -19.27 -5.87
CA GLN A 175 -11.66 -19.84 -6.03
C GLN A 175 -12.06 -20.74 -4.86
N GLU A 176 -11.12 -21.47 -4.25
CA GLU A 176 -11.36 -22.28 -3.05
C GLU A 176 -11.77 -21.40 -1.86
N ILE A 177 -11.01 -20.35 -1.56
CA ILE A 177 -11.22 -19.57 -0.34
C ILE A 177 -12.31 -18.50 -0.47
N GLU A 178 -12.54 -17.93 -1.65
CA GLU A 178 -13.57 -16.91 -1.86
C GLU A 178 -15.00 -17.50 -1.88
N GLN A 179 -15.13 -18.83 -1.82
CA GLN A 179 -16.39 -19.48 -1.45
C GLN A 179 -16.78 -19.19 0.01
N ASN A 180 -15.80 -18.88 0.86
CA ASN A 180 -16.05 -18.36 2.19
C ASN A 180 -16.16 -16.84 2.11
N GLU A 181 -17.37 -16.29 2.30
CA GLU A 181 -17.67 -14.85 2.19
C GLU A 181 -16.81 -13.93 3.07
N HIS A 182 -16.06 -14.49 4.01
CA HIS A 182 -15.23 -13.79 4.98
C HIS A 182 -13.74 -13.79 4.65
N VAL A 183 -13.32 -14.46 3.57
CA VAL A 183 -11.90 -14.58 3.20
C VAL A 183 -11.71 -14.12 1.76
N SER A 184 -10.72 -13.26 1.54
CA SER A 184 -10.36 -12.78 0.20
C SER A 184 -8.85 -12.88 -0.01
N ILE A 185 -8.42 -12.98 -1.27
CA ILE A 185 -7.00 -12.94 -1.63
C ILE A 185 -6.73 -12.00 -2.79
N LYS A 186 -5.66 -11.21 -2.65
CA LYS A 186 -5.11 -10.37 -3.71
C LYS A 186 -3.62 -10.64 -3.88
N ILE A 187 -3.13 -10.34 -5.08
CA ILE A 187 -1.71 -10.38 -5.40
C ILE A 187 -1.27 -8.99 -5.84
N ARG A 188 -0.12 -8.55 -5.32
CA ARG A 188 0.62 -7.37 -5.79
C ARG A 188 1.85 -7.89 -6.52
N GLN A 189 1.98 -7.51 -7.79
CA GLN A 189 3.07 -7.96 -8.66
C GLN A 189 3.88 -6.77 -9.14
N PHE A 190 4.92 -7.04 -9.92
CA PHE A 190 5.84 -6.06 -10.48
C PHE A 190 5.20 -4.73 -10.91
N ASP A 191 4.13 -4.74 -11.71
CA ASP A 191 3.47 -3.52 -12.18
C ASP A 191 2.87 -2.67 -11.03
N ASP A 192 2.35 -3.29 -9.95
CA ASP A 192 1.86 -2.57 -8.77
C ASP A 192 3.01 -1.77 -8.11
N PHE A 193 4.20 -2.38 -8.01
CA PHE A 193 5.38 -1.74 -7.43
C PHE A 193 5.94 -0.65 -8.33
N LEU A 194 6.00 -0.87 -9.64
CA LEU A 194 6.40 0.17 -10.58
C LEU A 194 5.51 1.39 -10.50
N ASN A 195 4.19 1.19 -10.38
CA ASN A 195 3.27 2.30 -10.25
C ASN A 195 3.56 3.12 -8.99
N VAL A 196 3.86 2.46 -7.87
CA VAL A 196 4.29 3.14 -6.63
C VAL A 196 5.60 3.89 -6.83
N LEU A 197 6.63 3.24 -7.37
CA LEU A 197 7.96 3.84 -7.57
C LEU A 197 7.93 5.02 -8.54
N ASN A 198 7.12 4.94 -9.60
CA ASN A 198 6.93 6.02 -10.55
C ASN A 198 6.21 7.21 -9.93
N VAL A 199 5.21 6.96 -9.08
CA VAL A 199 4.55 8.04 -8.31
C VAL A 199 5.53 8.66 -7.33
N ASP A 200 6.31 7.87 -6.60
CA ASP A 200 7.35 8.35 -5.68
C ASP A 200 8.46 9.13 -6.40
N PHE A 201 8.82 8.73 -7.62
CA PHE A 201 9.76 9.49 -8.44
C PHE A 201 9.21 10.87 -8.81
N LEU A 202 7.93 10.93 -9.21
CA LEU A 202 7.25 12.19 -9.52
C LEU A 202 7.09 13.07 -8.26
N THR A 203 6.96 12.49 -7.07
CA THR A 203 6.90 13.26 -5.81
C THR A 203 8.29 13.75 -5.35
N ARG A 204 9.37 13.01 -5.65
CA ARG A 204 10.75 13.43 -5.34
C ARG A 204 11.27 14.53 -6.28
N GLN A 205 10.69 14.67 -7.47
CA GLN A 205 10.98 15.78 -8.40
C GLN A 205 10.14 17.05 -8.14
N ILE A 206 9.44 17.14 -7.01
CA ILE A 206 8.71 18.37 -6.67
C ILE A 206 9.71 19.52 -6.52
N PRO A 207 9.57 20.62 -7.31
CA PRO A 207 10.41 21.78 -7.16
C PRO A 207 10.28 22.31 -5.74
N LYS A 208 11.38 22.34 -4.98
CA LYS A 208 11.41 22.91 -3.61
C LYS A 208 10.98 24.38 -3.59
N ASN A 209 11.10 25.07 -4.73
CA ASN A 209 10.65 26.43 -4.93
C ASN A 209 9.76 26.49 -6.18
N ILE A 210 8.46 26.70 -5.99
CA ILE A 210 7.53 27.02 -7.08
C ILE A 210 7.35 28.54 -7.07
N SER A 211 7.96 29.23 -8.03
CA SER A 211 7.71 30.65 -8.25
C SER A 211 6.46 30.81 -9.12
N LEU A 212 5.36 31.21 -8.50
CA LEU A 212 4.11 31.48 -9.21
C LEU A 212 4.02 32.97 -9.53
N ASN A 213 4.03 33.31 -10.82
CA ASN A 213 3.61 34.63 -11.26
C ASN A 213 2.07 34.69 -11.20
N TYR A 214 1.54 35.43 -10.24
CA TYR A 214 0.11 35.50 -9.94
C TYR A 214 -0.53 36.76 -10.52
N VAL A 215 -1.74 36.60 -11.07
CA VAL A 215 -2.72 37.66 -11.31
C VAL A 215 -4.03 37.24 -10.63
N SER A 216 -4.69 38.18 -9.93
CA SER A 216 -5.97 37.87 -9.27
C SER A 216 -7.02 37.41 -10.28
N ASN A 217 -7.81 36.39 -9.92
CA ASN A 217 -8.91 35.86 -10.73
C ASN A 217 -8.51 35.19 -12.07
N THR A 218 -7.25 34.78 -12.23
CA THR A 218 -6.83 34.00 -13.41
C THR A 218 -6.65 32.53 -13.07
N MET A 219 -6.96 31.65 -14.04
CA MET A 219 -6.55 30.25 -14.02
C MET A 219 -5.17 30.14 -14.62
N VAL A 220 -4.24 29.50 -13.91
CA VAL A 220 -2.89 29.21 -14.41
C VAL A 220 -2.82 27.71 -14.69
N PHE A 221 -2.51 27.36 -15.93
CA PHE A 221 -2.25 25.99 -16.35
C PHE A 221 -0.78 25.68 -16.11
N LEU A 222 -0.49 24.73 -15.24
CA LEU A 222 0.86 24.25 -14.97
C LEU A 222 1.14 23.06 -15.89
N ASN A 223 1.68 23.36 -17.08
CA ASN A 223 2.24 22.43 -18.08
C ASN A 223 1.86 20.95 -17.92
N GLN A 224 0.57 20.65 -18.08
CA GLN A 224 -0.06 19.31 -18.13
C GLN A 224 -0.24 18.51 -16.81
N TRP A 225 0.17 19.00 -15.64
CA TRP A 225 0.02 18.26 -14.37
C TRP A 225 -0.87 18.95 -13.33
N GLY A 226 -1.40 20.14 -13.61
CA GLY A 226 -2.38 20.77 -12.74
C GLY A 226 -2.97 22.08 -13.27
N ILE A 227 -4.15 22.42 -12.76
CA ILE A 227 -4.80 23.72 -12.96
C ILE A 227 -4.88 24.40 -11.60
N LEU A 228 -4.34 25.62 -11.50
CA LEU A 228 -4.45 26.43 -10.31
C LEU A 228 -5.48 27.53 -10.56
N SER A 229 -6.55 27.53 -9.77
CA SER A 229 -7.54 28.61 -9.76
C SER A 229 -7.65 29.15 -8.36
N CYS A 230 -7.59 30.48 -8.28
CA CYS A 230 -7.35 31.17 -7.03
C CYS A 230 -8.56 32.06 -6.71
N PRO A 231 -9.60 31.54 -6.04
CA PRO A 231 -10.63 32.39 -5.47
C PRO A 231 -10.08 32.99 -4.17
N GLY A 232 -9.51 34.18 -4.27
CA GLY A 232 -9.14 35.02 -3.12
C GLY A 232 -7.82 34.64 -2.44
N LEU A 233 -6.84 35.55 -2.54
CA LEU A 233 -5.52 35.47 -1.90
C LEU A 233 -5.62 35.19 -0.38
N SER A 234 -6.65 35.72 0.29
CA SER A 234 -6.87 35.55 1.72
C SER A 234 -7.19 34.11 2.12
N ILE A 235 -7.97 33.39 1.31
CA ILE A 235 -8.34 31.99 1.55
C ILE A 235 -7.12 31.11 1.31
N LEU A 236 -6.38 31.35 0.23
CA LEU A 236 -5.17 30.61 -0.07
C LEU A 236 -4.10 30.82 1.01
N GLN A 237 -3.83 32.07 1.41
CA GLN A 237 -2.83 32.39 2.45
C GLN A 237 -3.21 31.82 3.82
N THR A 238 -4.48 31.85 4.20
CA THR A 238 -4.93 31.27 5.48
C THR A 238 -4.72 29.76 5.50
N ASN A 239 -5.08 29.09 4.40
CA ASN A 239 -4.91 27.64 4.30
C ASN A 239 -3.44 27.25 4.12
N LEU A 240 -2.64 27.95 3.30
CA LEU A 240 -1.20 27.73 3.17
C LEU A 240 -0.45 27.98 4.48
N LYS A 241 -0.83 29.00 5.26
CA LYS A 241 -0.22 29.22 6.58
C LYS A 241 -0.56 28.10 7.56
N LYS A 242 -1.79 27.58 7.50
CA LYS A 242 -2.28 26.54 8.41
C LYS A 242 -1.83 25.13 8.03
N HIS A 243 -1.76 24.84 6.74
CA HIS A 243 -1.57 23.48 6.21
C HIS A 243 -0.31 23.34 5.34
N GLN A 244 0.42 24.44 5.06
CA GLN A 244 1.67 24.46 4.31
C GLN A 244 1.57 23.64 3.00
N LEU A 245 2.60 22.85 2.69
CA LEU A 245 2.65 22.01 1.50
C LEU A 245 1.70 20.80 1.57
N ALA A 246 1.07 20.50 2.71
CA ALA A 246 0.07 19.43 2.82
C ALA A 246 -1.20 19.71 2.00
N LEU A 247 -1.41 20.95 1.54
CA LEU A 247 -2.43 21.29 0.53
C LEU A 247 -2.09 20.74 -0.86
N PHE A 248 -0.80 20.58 -1.13
CA PHE A 248 -0.21 20.09 -2.37
C PHE A 248 0.30 18.66 -2.27
N ASP A 249 0.11 18.00 -1.12
CA ASP A 249 0.09 16.52 -0.97
C ASP A 249 -1.10 15.90 -1.71
N LEU A 250 -1.33 16.39 -2.93
CA LEU A 250 -2.26 15.89 -3.92
C LEU A 250 -1.86 14.50 -4.42
N ASN A 251 -0.61 14.07 -4.22
CA ASN A 251 -0.19 12.68 -4.43
C ASN A 251 -0.75 11.71 -3.36
N VAL A 252 -1.32 12.23 -2.27
CA VAL A 252 -2.02 11.44 -1.25
C VAL A 252 -3.48 11.14 -1.67
N ARG A 253 -4.01 11.76 -2.74
CA ARG A 253 -5.42 11.60 -3.15
C ARG A 253 -5.77 10.26 -3.78
N PHE A 254 -4.80 9.48 -4.24
CA PHE A 254 -5.07 8.10 -4.67
C PHE A 254 -5.26 7.15 -3.48
N HIS A 255 -4.57 7.39 -2.35
CA HIS A 255 -4.57 6.49 -1.20
C HIS A 255 -5.66 6.77 -0.15
N TYR A 256 -6.22 7.99 -0.11
CA TYR A 256 -7.13 8.38 0.96
C TYR A 256 -8.57 8.65 0.52
N ARG A 257 -9.27 7.58 0.12
CA ARG A 257 -10.76 7.58 0.08
C ARG A 257 -11.42 7.75 1.47
N ARG A 258 -10.66 7.85 2.57
CA ARG A 258 -11.19 7.91 3.95
C ARG A 258 -10.45 8.88 4.90
N SER A 259 -9.66 9.85 4.41
CA SER A 259 -9.02 10.83 5.29
C SER A 259 -10.05 11.73 6.00
N SER A 260 -9.87 11.94 7.31
CA SER A 260 -10.65 12.89 8.12
C SER A 260 -10.55 14.33 7.58
N VAL A 261 -9.41 14.68 6.99
CA VAL A 261 -9.16 15.98 6.34
C VAL A 261 -10.08 16.15 5.11
N ASN A 262 -10.24 15.11 4.29
CA ASN A 262 -11.16 15.14 3.14
C ASN A 262 -12.62 15.33 3.59
N LYS A 263 -13.06 14.64 4.65
CA LYS A 263 -14.42 14.81 5.20
C LYS A 263 -14.67 16.22 5.73
N GLU A 264 -13.67 16.82 6.37
CA GLU A 264 -13.80 18.19 6.92
C GLU A 264 -13.81 19.25 5.81
N ILE A 265 -13.00 19.05 4.76
CA ILE A 265 -13.01 19.87 3.55
C ILE A 265 -14.37 19.74 2.83
N GLU A 266 -14.87 18.52 2.58
CA GLU A 266 -16.20 18.27 1.99
C GLU A 266 -17.33 18.90 2.80
N LYS A 267 -17.28 18.78 4.13
CA LYS A 267 -18.29 19.37 5.04
C LYS A 267 -18.28 20.90 4.97
N ASN A 268 -17.11 21.52 4.93
CA ASN A 268 -17.01 22.98 4.79
C ASN A 268 -17.48 23.46 3.41
N ILE A 269 -17.19 22.70 2.35
CA ILE A 269 -17.61 23.02 0.97
C ILE A 269 -19.13 22.95 0.83
N ASN A 270 -19.75 21.85 1.30
CA ASN A 270 -21.20 21.65 1.20
C ASN A 270 -22.01 22.68 1.99
N ASN A 271 -21.47 23.16 3.12
CA ASN A 271 -22.18 24.07 4.00
C ASN A 271 -21.99 25.55 3.62
N ASN A 272 -20.83 25.94 3.08
CA ASN A 272 -20.48 27.36 2.95
C ASN A 272 -20.34 27.88 1.51
N LEU A 273 -20.30 27.03 0.48
CA LEU A 273 -19.94 27.45 -0.89
C LEU A 273 -20.99 27.02 -1.93
N LYS A 274 -22.21 27.56 -1.78
CA LYS A 274 -23.32 27.41 -2.74
C LYS A 274 -23.05 28.21 -4.03
N GLY A 275 -22.13 27.75 -4.88
CA GLY A 275 -21.87 28.39 -6.18
C GLY A 275 -20.61 27.91 -6.90
N GLN A 276 -19.67 27.30 -6.17
CA GLN A 276 -18.41 26.79 -6.73
C GLN A 276 -18.43 25.28 -7.01
N LYS A 277 -19.61 24.63 -6.98
CA LYS A 277 -19.78 23.18 -7.24
C LYS A 277 -19.12 22.73 -8.55
N ASN A 278 -19.17 23.56 -9.61
CA ASN A 278 -18.60 23.23 -10.91
C ASN A 278 -17.06 23.31 -10.93
N PHE A 279 -16.45 24.10 -10.05
CA PHE A 279 -14.99 24.21 -9.94
C PHE A 279 -14.36 22.97 -9.28
N HIS A 280 -15.14 22.27 -8.44
CA HIS A 280 -14.69 21.08 -7.71
C HIS A 280 -14.76 19.78 -8.53
N LEU A 281 -15.67 19.67 -9.51
CA LEU A 281 -15.73 18.53 -10.44
C LEU A 281 -14.40 18.35 -11.19
N LEU A 282 -13.71 19.45 -11.55
CA LEU A 282 -12.42 19.41 -12.24
C LEU A 282 -11.22 19.07 -11.33
N ASN A 283 -11.41 19.10 -10.00
CA ASN A 283 -10.35 18.91 -8.99
C ASN A 283 -10.44 17.57 -8.26
N ASN A 284 -11.45 16.76 -8.60
CA ASN A 284 -11.73 15.44 -8.02
C ASN A 284 -11.56 14.28 -9.02
N GLY A 285 -11.19 14.57 -10.28
CA GLY A 285 -11.32 13.63 -11.38
C GLY A 285 -12.73 13.67 -11.97
#